data_AF-A0A0Q4GFT7-F1
#
_entry.id   AF-A0A0Q4GFT7-F1
#
_cell.length_a   1.000
_cell.length_b   1.000
_cell.length_c   1.000
_cell.angle_alpha   90.00
_cell.angle_beta   90.00
_cell.angle_gamma   90.00
#
_symmetry.space_group_name_H-M   'P 1'
#
loop_
_entity.id
_entity.type
_entity.pdbx_description
1 polymer ?
#
loop_
_entity_poly.entity_id
_entity_poly.type
_entity_poly.pdbx_seq_one_letter_code
_entity_poly.pdbx_strand_id
1 'polypeptide(L)'
;MAFGDNSKLITTADNTIMLNNGTNDTVANTTGATAFSFSAGNTGDDQIENFGKNDTILNYQKIFDGNNDGIIDFGANGILDIDRTSKKNPGADQITLQGMESKQLRYLGEKGGAFVYADASVKLAGFTEGTVGNDTLDAATGSKKFFYDTALGLNLGGDTIKGFGADDQIVTTSQIFNGKAGADAGVQIKFGNNGVLDLSGEMMNTKGDDGAAHGGQIDLVGVSGLYLQSTNEVNGVTYYHYGIDNTAG
;
A
#
# COMPACT_ATOMS: atom_id res chain seq x y z
N MET A 1 -21.46 -5.46 5.16
CA MET A 1 -21.24 -6.43 6.25
C MET A 1 -20.36 -5.78 7.32
N ALA A 2 -19.96 -6.46 8.41
CA ALA A 2 -19.09 -5.83 9.41
C ALA A 2 -17.62 -6.16 9.12
N PHE A 3 -16.82 -5.12 8.86
CA PHE A 3 -15.36 -5.24 8.84
C PHE A 3 -14.82 -5.58 10.23
N GLY A 4 -13.66 -6.22 10.28
CA GLY A 4 -12.85 -6.37 11.46
C GLY A 4 -12.23 -5.05 11.92
N ASP A 5 -11.34 -5.13 12.91
CA ASP A 5 -10.61 -3.97 13.40
C ASP A 5 -9.55 -3.53 12.37
N ASN A 6 -9.70 -2.29 11.90
CA ASN A 6 -8.80 -1.63 10.95
C ASN A 6 -8.09 -0.40 11.56
N SER A 7 -8.06 -0.29 12.89
CA SER A 7 -7.46 0.85 13.60
C SER A 7 -5.94 0.87 13.55
N LYS A 8 -5.29 -0.29 13.47
CA LYS A 8 -3.83 -0.42 13.40
C LYS A 8 -3.34 -0.13 11.98
N LEU A 9 -2.37 0.76 11.80
CA LEU A 9 -1.76 1.05 10.50
C LEU A 9 -0.74 -0.03 10.09
N ILE A 10 0.32 -0.20 10.90
CA ILE A 10 1.38 -1.18 10.61
C ILE A 10 0.95 -2.56 11.11
N THR A 11 0.83 -3.53 10.22
CA THR A 11 0.40 -4.89 10.58
C THR A 11 1.58 -5.84 10.62
N THR A 12 2.29 -5.94 9.50
CA THR A 12 3.31 -6.96 9.23
C THR A 12 4.66 -6.37 8.84
N ALA A 13 4.70 -5.12 8.37
CA ALA A 13 5.96 -4.42 8.13
C ALA A 13 6.74 -4.17 9.43
N ASP A 14 8.06 -4.19 9.32
CA ASP A 14 8.95 -3.68 10.35
C ASP A 14 8.72 -2.18 10.54
N ASN A 15 8.84 -1.67 11.77
CA ASN A 15 8.70 -0.24 12.06
C ASN A 15 10.05 0.34 12.51
N THR A 16 10.62 1.20 11.67
CA THR A 16 11.84 1.93 11.98
C THR A 16 11.49 3.36 12.36
N ILE A 17 11.72 3.72 13.62
CA ILE A 17 11.48 5.08 14.11
C ILE A 17 12.70 5.93 13.81
N MET A 18 12.48 7.02 13.06
CA MET A 18 13.50 8.01 12.74
C MET A 18 13.71 8.93 13.94
N LEU A 19 14.97 9.18 14.31
CA LEU A 19 15.30 9.84 15.57
C LEU A 19 15.36 11.36 15.38
N ASN A 20 14.65 12.10 16.24
CA ASN A 20 14.72 13.56 16.26
C ASN A 20 15.96 14.05 17.04
N ASN A 21 17.15 13.71 16.56
CA ASN A 21 18.43 14.06 17.18
C ASN A 21 19.13 15.25 16.49
N GLY A 22 18.62 15.71 15.35
CA GLY A 22 19.18 16.80 14.55
C GLY A 22 20.55 16.48 13.97
N THR A 23 20.86 15.19 13.78
CA THR A 23 22.11 14.71 13.18
C THR A 23 21.82 13.85 11.98
N ASN A 24 22.60 14.01 10.92
CA ASN A 24 22.43 13.25 9.69
C ASN A 24 22.78 11.77 9.93
N ASP A 25 21.77 10.92 9.98
CA ASP A 25 21.92 9.49 10.20
C ASP A 25 21.90 8.70 8.89
N THR A 26 22.50 7.52 8.90
CA THR A 26 22.34 6.53 7.82
C THR A 26 21.65 5.31 8.40
N VAL A 27 20.47 5.01 7.87
CA VAL A 27 19.59 3.94 8.34
C VAL A 27 19.51 2.89 7.24
N ALA A 28 20.08 1.71 7.51
CA ALA A 28 20.00 0.60 6.57
C ALA A 28 18.66 -0.12 6.69
N ASN A 29 17.98 -0.33 5.57
CA ASN A 29 16.82 -1.19 5.54
C ASN A 29 17.20 -2.68 5.65
N THR A 30 16.33 -3.47 6.28
CA THR A 30 16.39 -4.92 6.34
C THR A 30 15.71 -5.55 5.13
N THR A 31 15.61 -6.88 5.10
CA THR A 31 14.82 -7.60 4.09
C THR A 31 13.36 -7.65 4.53
N GLY A 32 12.44 -7.29 3.64
CA GLY A 32 11.00 -7.29 3.93
C GLY A 32 10.40 -5.90 3.68
N ALA A 33 9.15 -5.69 4.11
CA ALA A 33 8.54 -4.38 4.09
C ALA A 33 8.88 -3.61 5.38
N THR A 34 9.33 -2.36 5.23
CA THR A 34 9.65 -1.49 6.35
C THR A 34 8.89 -0.17 6.26
N ALA A 35 8.28 0.23 7.38
CA ALA A 35 7.70 1.54 7.58
C ALA A 35 8.68 2.45 8.33
N PHE A 36 9.17 3.49 7.68
CA PHE A 36 10.02 4.51 8.28
C PHE A 36 9.14 5.63 8.85
N SER A 37 9.09 5.70 10.18
CA SER A 37 8.20 6.58 10.94
C SER A 37 8.91 7.83 11.42
N PHE A 38 8.45 8.99 10.93
CA PHE A 38 8.91 10.30 11.33
C PHE A 38 7.94 10.94 12.31
N SER A 39 8.47 11.61 13.32
CA SER A 39 7.69 12.33 14.32
C SER A 39 8.04 13.82 14.31
N ALA A 40 7.15 14.68 14.82
CA ALA A 40 7.40 16.11 14.83
C ALA A 40 8.69 16.47 15.59
N GLY A 41 9.62 17.13 14.89
CA GLY A 41 10.94 17.52 15.40
C GLY A 41 11.99 17.36 14.31
N ASN A 42 13.21 17.82 14.60
CA ASN A 42 14.32 17.80 13.64
C ASN A 42 15.02 16.44 13.68
N THR A 43 14.91 15.67 12.61
CA THR A 43 15.69 14.44 12.40
C THR A 43 17.09 14.77 11.87
N GLY A 44 17.20 15.78 11.01
CA GLY A 44 18.41 16.06 10.24
C GLY A 44 18.28 15.61 8.78
N ASP A 45 19.40 15.66 8.03
CA ASP A 45 19.43 15.21 6.64
C ASP A 45 19.77 13.70 6.58
N ASP A 46 18.78 12.85 6.75
CA ASP A 46 18.96 11.40 6.87
C ASP A 46 19.08 10.69 5.52
N GLN A 47 19.79 9.56 5.53
CA GLN A 47 19.87 8.64 4.41
C GLN A 47 19.26 7.29 4.78
N ILE A 48 18.28 6.85 4.02
CA ILE A 48 17.73 5.50 4.10
C ILE A 48 18.34 4.66 2.97
N GLU A 49 19.09 3.63 3.34
CA GLU A 49 19.71 2.71 2.38
C GLU A 49 18.78 1.55 2.06
N ASN A 50 18.80 1.11 0.79
CA ASN A 50 18.02 -0.03 0.30
C ASN A 50 16.50 0.15 0.47
N PHE A 51 15.98 1.36 0.25
CA PHE A 51 14.55 1.60 0.18
C PHE A 51 13.96 0.86 -1.04
N GLY A 52 13.17 -0.17 -0.77
CA GLY A 52 12.52 -1.06 -1.71
C GLY A 52 11.13 -0.61 -2.12
N LYS A 53 10.54 -1.37 -3.02
CA LYS A 53 9.20 -1.11 -3.59
C LYS A 53 8.06 -1.29 -2.58
N ASN A 54 8.32 -2.08 -1.55
CA ASN A 54 7.38 -2.43 -0.49
C ASN A 54 7.58 -1.63 0.80
N ASP A 55 8.51 -0.66 0.82
CA ASP A 55 8.72 0.21 1.97
C ASP A 55 7.80 1.43 1.95
N THR A 56 7.62 2.01 3.13
CA THR A 56 6.76 3.18 3.31
C THR A 56 7.40 4.27 4.15
N ILE A 57 7.02 5.51 3.86
CA ILE A 57 7.28 6.67 4.70
C ILE A 57 6.00 7.00 5.45
N LEU A 58 6.07 7.02 6.77
CA LEU A 58 5.01 7.47 7.66
C LEU A 58 5.42 8.80 8.25
N ASN A 59 4.83 9.88 7.77
CA ASN A 59 5.20 11.22 8.21
C ASN A 59 4.16 11.80 9.17
N TYR A 60 4.62 12.61 10.13
CA TYR A 60 3.75 13.27 11.11
C TYR A 60 2.90 14.40 10.51
N GLN A 61 3.29 14.89 9.34
CA GLN A 61 2.54 15.88 8.59
C GLN A 61 2.50 15.52 7.11
N LYS A 62 1.53 16.09 6.37
CA LYS A 62 1.45 15.88 4.94
C LYS A 62 2.63 16.56 4.24
N ILE A 63 3.42 15.79 3.49
CA ILE A 63 4.47 16.30 2.61
C ILE A 63 3.85 17.16 1.52
N PHE A 64 4.47 18.31 1.25
CA PHE A 64 3.96 19.28 0.28
C PHE A 64 3.94 18.73 -1.15
N ASP A 65 2.73 18.57 -1.67
CA ASP A 65 2.43 18.26 -3.07
C ASP A 65 2.18 19.56 -3.84
N GLY A 66 3.10 19.90 -4.75
CA GLY A 66 3.11 21.21 -5.41
C GLY A 66 2.10 21.37 -6.56
N ASN A 67 1.59 20.26 -7.08
CA ASN A 67 0.67 20.10 -8.21
C ASN A 67 -0.68 19.47 -7.79
N ASN A 68 -0.78 18.98 -6.56
CA ASN A 68 -1.97 18.33 -5.98
C ASN A 68 -2.45 17.12 -6.79
N ASP A 69 -1.53 16.32 -7.31
CA ASP A 69 -1.86 15.10 -8.05
C ASP A 69 -1.69 13.81 -7.22
N GLY A 70 -1.27 13.95 -5.96
CA GLY A 70 -1.03 12.83 -5.05
C GLY A 70 0.33 12.17 -5.23
N ILE A 71 1.19 12.71 -6.09
CA ILE A 71 2.57 12.29 -6.28
C ILE A 71 3.52 13.34 -5.70
N ILE A 72 4.47 12.89 -4.90
CA ILE A 72 5.50 13.70 -4.30
C ILE A 72 6.79 13.50 -5.08
N ASP A 73 7.11 14.48 -5.91
CA ASP A 73 8.39 14.54 -6.61
C ASP A 73 9.52 14.94 -5.67
N PHE A 74 10.64 14.24 -5.80
CA PHE A 74 11.88 14.66 -5.16
C PHE A 74 12.39 15.94 -5.82
N GLY A 75 13.20 16.71 -5.09
CA GLY A 75 13.92 17.83 -5.69
C GLY A 75 14.83 17.36 -6.82
N ALA A 76 15.26 18.29 -7.69
CA ALA A 76 16.20 17.99 -8.78
C ALA A 76 17.56 17.43 -8.29
N ASN A 77 17.85 17.60 -7.00
CA ASN A 77 18.98 17.01 -6.27
C ASN A 77 18.74 15.56 -5.82
N GLY A 78 17.56 14.98 -6.06
CA GLY A 78 17.20 13.62 -5.64
C GLY A 78 16.92 13.49 -4.14
N ILE A 79 16.60 14.60 -3.46
CA ILE A 79 16.30 14.66 -2.03
C ILE A 79 14.81 14.96 -1.83
N LEU A 80 14.22 14.36 -0.79
CA LEU A 80 12.85 14.60 -0.37
C LEU A 80 12.83 15.46 0.88
N ASP A 81 12.12 16.59 0.79
CA ASP A 81 11.89 17.47 1.94
C ASP A 81 10.61 17.04 2.66
N ILE A 82 10.72 16.44 3.86
CA ILE A 82 9.59 15.80 4.54
C ILE A 82 8.73 16.78 5.35
N ASP A 83 9.28 17.92 5.74
CA ASP A 83 8.60 18.97 6.50
C ASP A 83 8.39 20.26 5.69
N ARG A 84 8.53 20.15 4.35
CA ARG A 84 8.23 21.24 3.42
C ARG A 84 6.81 21.74 3.59
N THR A 85 6.67 23.06 3.72
CA THR A 85 5.34 23.73 3.84
C THR A 85 4.96 24.55 2.62
N SER A 86 5.93 24.88 1.74
CA SER A 86 5.66 25.57 0.47
C SER A 86 6.82 25.43 -0.51
N LYS A 87 6.61 25.81 -1.78
CA LYS A 87 7.68 25.85 -2.82
C LYS A 87 8.90 26.69 -2.43
N LYS A 88 8.77 27.63 -1.49
CA LYS A 88 9.86 28.52 -1.04
C LYS A 88 10.40 28.16 0.35
N ASN A 89 9.79 27.19 1.02
CA ASN A 89 10.17 26.79 2.37
C ASN A 89 10.35 25.26 2.39
N PRO A 90 11.58 24.77 2.14
CA PRO A 90 11.87 23.34 2.12
C PRO A 90 11.69 22.67 3.48
N GLY A 91 11.65 23.44 4.58
CA GLY A 91 11.67 22.86 5.92
C GLY A 91 13.11 22.60 6.38
N ALA A 92 13.25 21.90 7.51
CA ALA A 92 14.52 21.57 8.15
C ALA A 92 14.97 20.13 7.92
N ASP A 93 14.03 19.23 7.59
CA ASP A 93 14.28 17.80 7.53
C ASP A 93 14.23 17.30 6.09
N GLN A 94 15.32 16.64 5.69
CA GLN A 94 15.48 16.09 4.35
C GLN A 94 15.83 14.62 4.44
N ILE A 95 15.35 13.83 3.48
CA ILE A 95 15.71 12.42 3.40
C ILE A 95 16.18 12.05 1.99
N THR A 96 17.23 11.23 1.96
CA THR A 96 17.70 10.56 0.74
C THR A 96 17.25 9.11 0.79
N LEU A 97 16.41 8.71 -0.17
CA LEU A 97 16.01 7.31 -0.36
C LEU A 97 16.90 6.65 -1.42
N GLN A 98 17.86 5.84 -0.99
CA GLN A 98 18.68 5.03 -1.90
C GLN A 98 17.93 3.76 -2.32
N GLY A 99 18.08 3.32 -3.57
CA GLY A 99 17.34 2.18 -4.13
C GLY A 99 16.05 2.55 -4.86
N MET A 100 15.56 3.78 -4.68
CA MET A 100 14.36 4.26 -5.36
C MET A 100 14.67 4.98 -6.67
N GLU A 101 14.56 4.27 -7.79
CA GLU A 101 14.81 4.80 -9.14
C GLU A 101 13.79 5.86 -9.58
N SER A 102 12.53 5.72 -9.17
CA SER A 102 11.43 6.60 -9.60
C SER A 102 11.56 8.02 -9.07
N LYS A 103 12.20 8.21 -7.90
CA LYS A 103 12.29 9.49 -7.19
C LYS A 103 10.93 10.20 -7.06
N GLN A 104 9.88 9.40 -6.90
CA GLN A 104 8.50 9.82 -6.72
C GLN A 104 7.83 8.93 -5.68
N LEU A 105 7.19 9.54 -4.69
CA LEU A 105 6.31 8.82 -3.77
C LEU A 105 4.85 9.07 -4.13
N ARG A 106 3.97 8.10 -3.91
CA ARG A 106 2.52 8.28 -3.98
C ARG A 106 1.93 8.37 -2.58
N TYR A 107 0.97 9.25 -2.39
CA TYR A 107 0.24 9.39 -1.14
C TYR A 107 -0.86 8.34 -1.02
N LEU A 108 -0.88 7.62 0.09
CA LEU A 108 -1.81 6.52 0.38
C LEU A 108 -2.87 6.89 1.44
N GLY A 109 -2.92 8.14 1.90
CA GLY A 109 -3.89 8.58 2.90
C GLY A 109 -3.30 8.78 4.30
N GLU A 110 -4.19 8.92 5.27
CA GLU A 110 -3.85 9.16 6.68
C GLU A 110 -4.53 8.11 7.56
N LYS A 111 -3.79 7.53 8.49
CA LYS A 111 -4.35 6.64 9.53
C LYS A 111 -3.55 6.81 10.82
N GLY A 112 -4.27 6.96 11.94
CA GLY A 112 -3.64 7.10 13.25
C GLY A 112 -2.75 8.34 13.40
N GLY A 113 -3.02 9.40 12.62
CA GLY A 113 -2.23 10.63 12.60
C GLY A 113 -0.95 10.57 11.77
N ALA A 114 -0.68 9.46 11.10
CA ALA A 114 0.43 9.33 10.15
C ALA A 114 -0.06 9.50 8.71
N PHE A 115 0.65 10.31 7.93
CA PHE A 115 0.49 10.47 6.50
C PHE A 115 1.37 9.45 5.77
N VAL A 116 0.77 8.61 4.93
CA VAL A 116 1.40 7.41 4.39
C VAL A 116 1.83 7.63 2.94
N TYR A 117 3.06 7.23 2.63
CA TYR A 117 3.64 7.32 1.29
C TYR A 117 4.39 6.05 0.92
N ALA A 118 4.38 5.70 -0.37
CA ALA A 118 5.08 4.53 -0.93
C ALA A 118 5.64 4.85 -2.32
N ASP A 119 6.49 4.00 -2.90
CA ASP A 119 7.09 4.25 -4.23
C ASP A 119 6.01 4.39 -5.33
N ALA A 120 5.97 5.54 -6.01
CA ALA A 120 4.95 5.84 -7.02
C ALA A 120 4.92 4.84 -8.18
N SER A 121 6.07 4.23 -8.51
CA SER A 121 6.20 3.31 -9.65
C SER A 121 5.50 1.96 -9.47
N VAL A 122 5.06 1.64 -8.25
CA VAL A 122 4.33 0.41 -7.95
C VAL A 122 2.86 0.50 -8.39
N LYS A 123 2.29 1.72 -8.42
CA LYS A 123 0.92 1.92 -8.91
C LYS A 123 0.89 1.89 -10.43
N LEU A 124 0.09 0.97 -10.99
CA LEU A 124 -0.12 0.87 -12.43
C LEU A 124 -1.07 1.96 -12.94
N ALA A 125 -0.74 2.54 -14.09
CA ALA A 125 -1.54 3.58 -14.71
C ALA A 125 -2.96 3.08 -15.06
N GLY A 126 -3.97 3.89 -14.76
CA GLY A 126 -5.38 3.57 -15.03
C GLY A 126 -6.07 2.72 -13.97
N PHE A 127 -5.40 2.42 -12.86
CA PHE A 127 -5.96 1.65 -11.75
C PHE A 127 -6.43 2.61 -10.65
N THR A 128 -7.58 2.32 -10.07
CA THR A 128 -8.07 3.01 -8.88
C THR A 128 -7.41 2.38 -7.66
N GLU A 129 -6.61 3.13 -6.92
CA GLU A 129 -5.87 2.60 -5.78
C GLU A 129 -6.67 2.77 -4.47
N GLY A 130 -6.73 1.71 -3.68
CA GLY A 130 -7.20 1.76 -2.29
C GLY A 130 -6.17 2.43 -1.39
N THR A 131 -6.66 3.12 -0.36
CA THR A 131 -5.86 3.90 0.58
C THR A 131 -5.60 3.11 1.86
N VAL A 132 -4.96 3.73 2.85
CA VAL A 132 -4.98 3.21 4.23
C VAL A 132 -6.28 3.53 4.96
N GLY A 133 -7.16 4.34 4.36
CA GLY A 133 -8.49 4.68 4.90
C GLY A 133 -9.52 3.60 4.58
N ASN A 134 -10.78 3.86 4.94
CA ASN A 134 -11.89 3.03 4.51
C ASN A 134 -12.53 3.67 3.27
N ASP A 135 -12.32 3.06 2.11
CA ASP A 135 -12.78 3.58 0.84
C ASP A 135 -14.18 3.07 0.47
N THR A 136 -14.92 3.89 -0.26
CA THR A 136 -16.15 3.47 -0.94
C THR A 136 -15.98 3.72 -2.43
N LEU A 137 -15.86 2.62 -3.18
CA LEU A 137 -15.56 2.63 -4.60
C LEU A 137 -16.76 2.13 -5.41
N ASP A 138 -16.85 2.57 -6.66
CA ASP A 138 -17.96 2.24 -7.56
C ASP A 138 -17.45 1.60 -8.85
N ALA A 139 -17.96 0.40 -9.11
CA ALA A 139 -17.69 -0.41 -10.30
C ALA A 139 -18.91 -0.54 -11.22
N ALA A 140 -20.00 0.18 -10.96
CA ALA A 140 -21.25 0.02 -11.71
C ALA A 140 -21.17 0.35 -13.22
N THR A 141 -20.07 0.96 -13.71
CA THR A 141 -19.93 1.35 -15.12
C THR A 141 -18.55 1.05 -15.71
N GLY A 142 -18.56 0.28 -16.81
CA GLY A 142 -17.35 -0.12 -17.53
C GLY A 142 -16.47 -1.08 -16.72
N SER A 143 -15.35 -1.50 -17.30
CA SER A 143 -14.37 -2.38 -16.62
C SER A 143 -13.47 -1.55 -15.71
N LYS A 144 -13.37 -1.93 -14.44
CA LYS A 144 -12.53 -1.29 -13.42
C LYS A 144 -11.40 -2.21 -12.98
N LYS A 145 -10.31 -1.57 -12.57
CA LYS A 145 -9.20 -2.24 -11.89
C LYS A 145 -8.93 -1.52 -10.59
N PHE A 146 -9.11 -2.22 -9.48
CA PHE A 146 -8.84 -1.71 -8.15
C PHE A 146 -7.52 -2.29 -7.65
N PHE A 147 -6.60 -1.39 -7.30
CA PHE A 147 -5.25 -1.73 -6.90
C PHE A 147 -5.09 -1.61 -5.39
N TYR A 148 -4.51 -2.64 -4.78
CA TYR A 148 -4.19 -2.69 -3.36
C TYR A 148 -2.75 -3.15 -3.18
N ASP A 149 -1.88 -2.27 -2.72
CA ASP A 149 -0.46 -2.59 -2.51
C ASP A 149 -0.27 -3.35 -1.19
N THR A 150 -0.65 -4.62 -1.20
CA THR A 150 -0.64 -5.48 -0.01
C THR A 150 0.77 -5.85 0.44
N ALA A 151 1.78 -5.72 -0.42
CA ALA A 151 3.18 -5.95 -0.06
C ALA A 151 3.75 -4.93 0.94
N LEU A 152 3.07 -3.79 1.18
CA LEU A 152 3.55 -2.76 2.10
C LEU A 152 3.54 -3.15 3.58
N GLY A 153 2.89 -4.27 3.93
CA GLY A 153 2.72 -4.70 5.31
C GLY A 153 1.91 -3.73 6.18
N LEU A 154 1.04 -2.95 5.54
CA LEU A 154 0.10 -2.00 6.15
C LEU A 154 -1.34 -2.52 6.06
N ASN A 155 -2.19 -2.08 6.99
CA ASN A 155 -3.64 -2.24 6.91
C ASN A 155 -4.22 -1.20 5.95
N LEU A 156 -4.70 -1.66 4.79
CA LEU A 156 -5.32 -0.83 3.76
C LEU A 156 -6.81 -0.55 4.01
N GLY A 157 -7.28 -0.69 5.27
CA GLY A 157 -8.62 -0.34 5.69
C GLY A 157 -9.69 -1.39 5.44
N GLY A 158 -10.94 -0.97 5.63
CA GLY A 158 -12.16 -1.74 5.38
C GLY A 158 -12.97 -1.08 4.27
N ASP A 159 -12.78 -1.54 3.05
CA ASP A 159 -13.30 -0.90 1.85
C ASP A 159 -14.60 -1.53 1.39
N THR A 160 -15.41 -0.75 0.68
CA THR A 160 -16.62 -1.26 0.02
C THR A 160 -16.56 -0.96 -1.46
N ILE A 161 -16.77 -1.96 -2.30
CA ILE A 161 -16.92 -1.79 -3.75
C ILE A 161 -18.31 -2.21 -4.17
N LYS A 162 -19.05 -1.28 -4.80
CA LYS A 162 -20.40 -1.53 -5.31
C LYS A 162 -20.35 -1.85 -6.80
N GLY A 163 -21.22 -2.77 -7.23
CA GLY A 163 -21.41 -3.06 -8.65
C GLY A 163 -20.26 -3.83 -9.31
N PHE A 164 -19.42 -4.52 -8.53
CA PHE A 164 -18.30 -5.31 -9.05
C PHE A 164 -18.82 -6.47 -9.91
N GLY A 165 -18.42 -6.51 -11.18
CA GLY A 165 -18.89 -7.43 -12.21
C GLY A 165 -17.78 -8.31 -12.81
N ALA A 166 -18.12 -8.98 -13.92
CA ALA A 166 -17.28 -9.97 -14.59
C ALA A 166 -15.97 -9.40 -15.15
N ASP A 167 -16.01 -8.15 -15.64
CA ASP A 167 -14.88 -7.48 -16.27
C ASP A 167 -14.02 -6.68 -15.28
N ASP A 168 -14.41 -6.65 -14.00
CA ASP A 168 -13.69 -5.92 -12.97
C ASP A 168 -12.60 -6.77 -12.33
N GLN A 169 -11.53 -6.10 -11.89
CA GLN A 169 -10.41 -6.77 -11.26
C GLN A 169 -10.03 -6.15 -9.93
N ILE A 170 -9.72 -7.02 -8.97
CA ILE A 170 -8.88 -6.68 -7.81
C ILE A 170 -7.45 -7.04 -8.17
N VAL A 171 -6.52 -6.14 -7.91
CA VAL A 171 -5.10 -6.33 -8.22
C VAL A 171 -4.26 -6.05 -6.99
N THR A 172 -3.43 -7.01 -6.61
CA THR A 172 -2.61 -6.93 -5.40
C THR A 172 -1.13 -7.20 -5.69
N THR A 173 -0.23 -6.74 -4.81
CA THR A 173 1.23 -6.95 -4.92
C THR A 173 1.74 -8.14 -4.11
N SER A 174 0.90 -8.69 -3.25
CA SER A 174 1.09 -9.99 -2.62
C SER A 174 -0.12 -10.87 -2.88
N GLN A 175 0.11 -12.17 -2.87
CA GLN A 175 -0.94 -13.13 -3.18
C GLN A 175 -2.01 -13.18 -2.08
N ILE A 176 -3.29 -13.23 -2.45
CA ILE A 176 -4.39 -13.47 -1.52
C ILE A 176 -4.42 -14.96 -1.17
N PHE A 177 -4.54 -15.26 0.13
CA PHE A 177 -4.63 -16.62 0.63
C PHE A 177 -5.94 -17.29 0.19
N ASN A 178 -5.83 -18.47 -0.44
CA ASN A 178 -6.95 -19.22 -0.99
C ASN A 178 -7.28 -20.50 -0.17
N GLY A 179 -6.78 -20.62 1.07
CA GLY A 179 -6.97 -21.82 1.90
C GLY A 179 -5.80 -22.82 1.86
N LYS A 180 -4.78 -22.59 1.02
CA LYS A 180 -3.56 -23.40 0.93
C LYS A 180 -2.36 -22.49 0.69
N ALA A 181 -1.16 -22.94 1.09
CA ALA A 181 0.07 -22.24 0.76
C ALA A 181 0.35 -22.29 -0.75
N GLY A 182 0.59 -21.13 -1.36
CA GLY A 182 0.74 -20.95 -2.82
C GLY A 182 -0.59 -20.83 -3.57
N ALA A 183 -0.70 -19.88 -4.50
CA ALA A 183 -1.87 -19.71 -5.35
C ALA A 183 -1.93 -20.82 -6.37
N ASP A 184 -2.94 -21.67 -6.25
CA ASP A 184 -3.34 -22.54 -7.32
C ASP A 184 -4.35 -21.75 -8.18
N ALA A 185 -3.98 -21.41 -9.42
CA ALA A 185 -4.89 -20.81 -10.37
C ALA A 185 -6.16 -21.68 -10.53
N GLY A 186 -7.33 -21.03 -10.68
CA GLY A 186 -8.62 -21.71 -10.75
C GLY A 186 -9.19 -22.18 -9.41
N VAL A 187 -8.50 -21.98 -8.29
CA VAL A 187 -9.08 -22.16 -6.95
C VAL A 187 -9.83 -20.90 -6.55
N GLN A 188 -11.09 -21.09 -6.13
CA GLN A 188 -11.91 -20.00 -5.63
C GLN A 188 -11.38 -19.51 -4.28
N ILE A 189 -11.03 -18.23 -4.22
CA ILE A 189 -10.78 -17.49 -2.99
C ILE A 189 -12.13 -17.21 -2.35
N LYS A 190 -12.33 -17.78 -1.16
CA LYS A 190 -13.55 -17.60 -0.37
C LYS A 190 -13.38 -16.42 0.58
N PHE A 191 -14.47 -15.70 0.79
CA PHE A 191 -14.53 -14.62 1.76
C PHE A 191 -14.55 -15.18 3.19
N GLY A 192 -14.17 -14.33 4.15
CA GLY A 192 -14.24 -14.65 5.57
C GLY A 192 -15.67 -14.94 6.02
N ASN A 193 -15.84 -15.45 7.25
CA ASN A 193 -17.16 -15.77 7.80
C ASN A 193 -18.09 -14.55 7.93
N ASN A 194 -17.52 -13.34 7.91
CA ASN A 194 -18.23 -12.06 7.87
C ASN A 194 -18.64 -11.63 6.46
N GLY A 195 -18.32 -12.41 5.42
CA GLY A 195 -18.72 -12.17 4.04
C GLY A 195 -17.92 -11.08 3.31
N VAL A 196 -16.73 -10.73 3.79
CA VAL A 196 -15.81 -9.80 3.13
C VAL A 196 -14.55 -10.53 2.66
N LEU A 197 -13.91 -9.99 1.62
CA LEU A 197 -12.61 -10.46 1.17
C LEU A 197 -11.53 -9.99 2.16
N ASP A 198 -10.70 -10.91 2.64
CA ASP A 198 -9.56 -10.58 3.48
C ASP A 198 -8.29 -10.47 2.63
N LEU A 199 -7.57 -9.35 2.76
CA LEU A 199 -6.29 -9.15 2.09
C LEU A 199 -5.15 -9.70 2.96
N SER A 200 -4.24 -10.46 2.36
CA SER A 200 -3.19 -11.18 3.10
C SER A 200 -2.07 -10.31 3.68
N GLY A 201 -1.93 -9.06 3.24
CA GLY A 201 -0.77 -8.22 3.59
C GLY A 201 0.52 -8.77 2.98
N GLU A 202 1.69 -8.44 3.53
CA GLU A 202 2.99 -8.80 2.95
C GLU A 202 3.28 -10.33 3.03
N MET A 203 2.64 -11.02 3.97
CA MET A 203 2.83 -12.45 4.21
C MET A 203 1.92 -13.33 3.31
N MET A 204 2.51 -14.00 2.31
CA MET A 204 1.81 -14.76 1.25
C MET A 204 1.12 -16.08 1.68
N ASN A 205 1.07 -16.43 2.97
CA ASN A 205 0.49 -17.69 3.45
C ASN A 205 -0.38 -17.54 4.70
N THR A 206 -0.74 -16.31 5.07
CA THR A 206 -1.59 -16.01 6.22
C THR A 206 -3.00 -15.74 5.74
N LYS A 207 -3.95 -16.44 6.36
CA LYS A 207 -5.37 -16.13 6.21
C LYS A 207 -5.59 -14.76 6.83
N GLY A 208 -6.19 -13.83 6.08
CA GLY A 208 -6.36 -12.46 6.58
C GLY A 208 -7.29 -12.35 7.79
N ASP A 209 -8.00 -13.44 8.17
CA ASP A 209 -8.82 -13.54 9.39
C ASP A 209 -8.12 -14.18 10.60
N ASP A 210 -6.87 -14.66 10.47
CA ASP A 210 -6.06 -15.13 11.61
C ASP A 210 -5.26 -13.93 12.18
N GLY A 211 -5.98 -13.02 12.84
CA GLY A 211 -5.43 -11.82 13.48
C GLY A 211 -6.02 -10.50 12.99
N ALA A 212 -5.30 -9.39 13.24
CA ALA A 212 -5.64 -8.08 12.66
C ALA A 212 -5.64 -8.21 11.13
N ALA A 213 -6.59 -7.58 10.43
CA ALA A 213 -6.70 -7.65 8.97
C ALA A 213 -5.37 -7.20 8.32
N HIS A 214 -4.52 -8.16 7.98
CA HIS A 214 -3.09 -7.92 7.72
C HIS A 214 -2.90 -6.94 6.56
N GLY A 215 -3.65 -7.10 5.47
CA GLY A 215 -3.70 -6.15 4.36
C GLY A 215 -4.94 -5.27 4.32
N GLY A 216 -5.88 -5.40 5.26
CA GLY A 216 -7.22 -4.81 5.16
C GLY A 216 -8.29 -5.78 4.64
N GLN A 217 -9.49 -5.27 4.37
CA GLN A 217 -10.67 -6.03 3.98
C GLN A 217 -11.51 -5.30 2.94
N ILE A 218 -12.21 -6.05 2.07
CA ILE A 218 -13.06 -5.48 1.02
C ILE A 218 -14.44 -6.16 1.02
N ASP A 219 -15.50 -5.36 1.21
CA ASP A 219 -16.89 -5.75 0.94
C ASP A 219 -17.18 -5.56 -0.55
N LEU A 220 -17.06 -6.65 -1.31
CA LEU A 220 -17.47 -6.74 -2.70
C LEU A 220 -18.97 -7.04 -2.76
N VAL A 221 -19.79 -5.99 -2.82
CA VAL A 221 -21.25 -6.11 -2.64
C VAL A 221 -21.88 -7.04 -3.67
N GLY A 222 -22.42 -8.17 -3.21
CA GLY A 222 -23.08 -9.17 -4.06
C GLY A 222 -22.14 -10.21 -4.69
N VAL A 223 -20.84 -10.14 -4.38
CA VAL A 223 -19.84 -11.13 -4.80
C VAL A 223 -19.58 -12.11 -3.65
N SER A 224 -19.31 -13.38 -3.97
CA SER A 224 -19.09 -14.45 -2.96
C SER A 224 -17.70 -15.07 -3.00
N GLY A 225 -16.88 -14.68 -3.97
CA GLY A 225 -15.51 -15.15 -4.11
C GLY A 225 -14.85 -14.60 -5.36
N LEU A 226 -13.55 -14.81 -5.45
CA LEU A 226 -12.72 -14.41 -6.59
C LEU A 226 -11.86 -15.59 -7.06
N TYR A 227 -11.32 -15.50 -8.26
CA TYR A 227 -10.34 -16.41 -8.82
C TYR A 227 -9.11 -15.64 -9.23
N LEU A 228 -7.92 -16.20 -9.02
CA LEU A 228 -6.71 -15.68 -9.65
C LEU A 228 -6.82 -15.90 -11.16
N GLN A 229 -6.79 -14.80 -11.91
CA GLN A 229 -6.89 -14.79 -13.37
C GLN A 229 -5.52 -14.74 -14.04
N SER A 230 -4.60 -13.92 -13.50
CA SER A 230 -3.24 -13.83 -14.05
C SER A 230 -2.26 -13.31 -13.00
N THR A 231 -0.98 -13.58 -13.26
CA THR A 231 0.15 -13.01 -12.52
C THR A 231 1.14 -12.44 -13.53
N ASN A 232 1.63 -11.24 -13.28
CA ASN A 232 2.65 -10.62 -14.12
C ASN A 232 3.63 -9.81 -13.27
N GLU A 233 4.85 -9.67 -13.76
CA GLU A 233 5.88 -8.85 -13.14
C GLU A 233 6.05 -7.55 -13.94
N VAL A 234 6.09 -6.41 -13.25
CA VAL A 234 6.42 -5.10 -13.83
C VAL A 234 7.41 -4.41 -12.92
N ASN A 235 8.57 -4.03 -13.45
CA ASN A 235 9.63 -3.33 -12.71
C ASN A 235 10.05 -4.01 -11.39
N GLY A 236 10.11 -5.34 -11.38
CA GLY A 236 10.48 -6.13 -10.20
C GLY A 236 9.37 -6.29 -9.15
N VAL A 237 8.15 -5.82 -9.42
CA VAL A 237 6.97 -6.06 -8.58
C VAL A 237 6.08 -7.09 -9.26
N THR A 238 5.65 -8.11 -8.49
CA THR A 238 4.68 -9.09 -8.95
C THR A 238 3.26 -8.60 -8.65
N TYR A 239 2.38 -8.67 -9.64
CA TYR A 239 0.97 -8.30 -9.55
C TYR A 239 0.11 -9.53 -9.74
N TYR A 240 -0.88 -9.68 -8.87
CA TYR A 240 -1.87 -10.75 -8.92
C TYR A 240 -3.23 -10.16 -9.26
N HIS A 241 -3.81 -10.61 -10.37
CA HIS A 241 -5.09 -10.13 -10.88
C HIS A 241 -6.20 -11.12 -10.54
N TYR A 242 -7.25 -10.65 -9.89
CA TYR A 242 -8.39 -11.46 -9.48
C TYR A 242 -9.69 -10.91 -10.05
N GLY A 243 -10.60 -11.81 -10.43
CA GLY A 243 -11.96 -11.47 -10.86
C GLY A 243 -12.96 -12.54 -10.45
N ILE A 244 -14.24 -12.34 -10.76
CA ILE A 244 -15.31 -13.28 -10.35
C ILE A 244 -15.37 -14.53 -11.23
N ASP A 245 -14.89 -14.44 -12.47
CA ASP A 245 -14.94 -15.54 -13.41
C ASP A 245 -13.72 -16.46 -13.25
N ASN A 246 -13.98 -17.77 -13.33
CA ASN A 246 -12.94 -18.79 -13.41
C ASN A 246 -12.43 -18.88 -14.84
N THR A 247 -11.67 -17.87 -15.26
CA THR A 247 -11.12 -17.74 -16.62
C THR A 247 -9.68 -18.24 -16.72
N ALA A 248 -9.21 -19.09 -15.79
CA ALA A 248 -7.85 -19.63 -15.80
C ALA A 248 -7.50 -20.16 -17.20
N GLY A 249 -6.66 -19.39 -17.91
CA GLY A 249 -6.17 -19.64 -19.26
C GLY A 249 -4.71 -20.04 -19.25
#